data_AF-K1SPG4-F1
#
_entry.id   AF-K1SPG4-F1
#
_cell.length_a   1.000
_cell.length_b   1.000
_cell.length_c   1.000
_cell.angle_alpha   90.00
_cell.angle_beta   90.00
_cell.angle_gamma   90.00
#
_symmetry.space_group_name_H-M   'P 1'
#
loop_
_entity.id
_entity.type
_entity.pdbx_description
1 polymer ?
#
loop_
_entity_poly.entity_id
_entity_poly.type
_entity_poly.pdbx_seq_one_letter_code
_entity_poly.pdbx_strand_id
1 'polypeptide(L)'
;MTKLETINAEDLQNRTYEPTHFLVDELIPEGLHILAGAPKIGKSWLALWLCLCISQGQPLWNFATTQGEVLYLSLEDSFQRIQMRLFDLTEDAPPTLHFAIMANTLKRGLEQQIEQFLTEHPATKLVVIDTLQRVRGTGSDSNLYANDYQD
;
A
#
# COMPACT_ATOMS: atom_id res chain seq x y z
N MET A 1 4.34 -18.54 -28.99
CA MET A 1 4.10 -17.08 -29.01
C MET A 1 2.67 -16.85 -28.61
N THR A 2 2.43 -16.13 -27.52
CA THR A 2 1.10 -15.68 -27.12
C THR A 2 0.57 -14.71 -28.18
N LYS A 3 -0.64 -14.96 -28.67
CA LYS A 3 -1.29 -14.15 -29.70
C LYS A 3 -1.66 -12.78 -29.11
N LEU A 4 -1.53 -11.71 -29.88
CA LEU A 4 -2.02 -10.38 -29.48
C LEU A 4 -3.55 -10.40 -29.46
N GLU A 5 -4.14 -10.16 -28.30
CA GLU A 5 -5.58 -9.97 -28.15
C GLU A 5 -5.93 -8.53 -28.56
N THR A 6 -6.92 -8.39 -29.45
CA THR A 6 -7.40 -7.09 -29.93
C THR A 6 -8.93 -7.07 -29.88
N ILE A 7 -9.51 -5.90 -29.61
CA ILE A 7 -10.95 -5.63 -29.72
C ILE A 7 -11.10 -4.50 -30.75
N ASN A 8 -12.10 -4.60 -31.63
CA ASN A 8 -12.35 -3.54 -32.60
C ASN A 8 -13.07 -2.35 -31.93
N ALA A 9 -13.10 -1.19 -32.60
CA ALA A 9 -13.67 0.02 -32.02
C ALA A 9 -15.19 -0.05 -31.78
N GLU A 10 -15.92 -0.80 -32.61
CA GLU A 10 -17.38 -0.97 -32.49
C GLU A 10 -17.73 -1.80 -31.24
N ASP A 11 -17.04 -2.92 -31.04
CA ASP A 11 -17.20 -3.77 -29.86
C ASP A 11 -16.81 -3.03 -28.59
N LEU A 12 -15.75 -2.20 -28.65
CA LEU A 12 -15.29 -1.40 -27.51
C LEU A 12 -16.31 -0.33 -27.10
N GLN A 13 -16.92 0.38 -28.07
CA GLN A 13 -17.93 1.41 -27.80
C GLN A 13 -19.22 0.83 -27.20
N ASN A 14 -19.58 -0.39 -27.57
CA ASN A 14 -20.79 -1.06 -27.08
C ASN A 14 -20.58 -1.82 -25.76
N ARG A 15 -19.35 -1.82 -25.23
CA ARG A 15 -19.01 -2.52 -23.99
C ARG A 15 -19.28 -1.63 -22.78
N THR A 16 -20.10 -2.12 -21.86
CA THR A 16 -20.26 -1.51 -20.54
C THR A 16 -19.10 -1.93 -19.64
N TYR A 17 -18.47 -0.95 -19.01
CA TYR A 17 -17.44 -1.17 -17.99
C TYR A 17 -17.98 -0.74 -16.63
N GLU A 18 -17.62 -1.50 -15.59
CA GLU A 18 -17.88 -1.08 -14.22
C GLU A 18 -17.11 0.22 -13.92
N PRO A 19 -17.68 1.13 -13.11
CA PRO A 19 -16.96 2.32 -12.65
C PRO A 19 -15.66 1.94 -11.96
N THR A 20 -14.62 2.75 -12.13
CA THR A 20 -13.39 2.59 -11.35
C THR A 20 -13.68 2.83 -9.88
N HIS A 21 -13.37 1.85 -9.04
CA HIS A 21 -13.43 2.00 -7.59
C HIS A 21 -12.19 2.73 -7.09
N PHE A 22 -12.39 3.69 -6.18
CA PHE A 22 -11.33 4.49 -5.58
C PHE A 22 -11.22 4.23 -4.08
N LEU A 23 -9.98 4.10 -3.62
CA LEU A 23 -9.66 4.12 -2.20
C LEU A 23 -9.65 5.55 -1.66
N VAL A 24 -9.13 6.48 -2.47
CA VAL A 24 -9.22 7.92 -2.28
C VAL A 24 -9.77 8.51 -3.57
N ASP A 25 -10.95 9.11 -3.50
CA ASP A 25 -11.69 9.57 -4.67
C ASP A 25 -10.81 10.46 -5.57
N GLU A 26 -10.87 10.19 -6.89
CA GLU A 26 -10.12 10.89 -7.94
C GLU A 26 -8.58 10.77 -7.88
N LEU A 27 -8.01 10.22 -6.79
CA LEU A 27 -6.57 10.21 -6.55
C LEU A 27 -5.95 8.81 -6.57
N ILE A 28 -6.54 7.86 -5.85
CA ILE A 28 -5.99 6.52 -5.66
C ILE A 28 -7.06 5.50 -6.05
N PRO A 29 -7.08 5.02 -7.32
CA PRO A 29 -7.95 3.91 -7.71
C PRO A 29 -7.52 2.62 -7.03
N GLU A 30 -8.41 1.63 -6.92
CA GLU A 30 -8.04 0.29 -6.48
C GLU A 30 -6.94 -0.31 -7.38
N GLY A 31 -5.92 -0.90 -6.77
CA GLY A 31 -4.79 -1.49 -7.49
C GLY A 31 -3.47 -1.39 -6.73
N LEU A 32 -2.37 -1.58 -7.46
CA LEU A 32 -1.00 -1.50 -6.94
C LEU A 32 -0.38 -0.14 -7.27
N HIS A 33 0.13 0.53 -6.24
CA HIS A 33 0.74 1.86 -6.36
C HIS A 33 2.14 1.89 -5.75
N ILE A 34 3.00 2.78 -6.25
CA ILE A 34 4.34 3.00 -5.71
C ILE A 34 4.45 4.46 -5.24
N LEU A 35 4.64 4.65 -3.93
CA LEU A 35 5.03 5.93 -3.37
C LEU A 35 6.56 6.06 -3.37
N ALA A 36 7.11 6.80 -4.32
CA ALA A 36 8.55 7.00 -4.51
C ALA A 36 9.01 8.42 -4.13
N GLY A 37 10.30 8.57 -3.83
CA GLY A 37 10.90 9.85 -3.45
C GLY A 37 12.20 9.68 -2.67
N ALA A 38 12.95 10.77 -2.53
CA ALA A 38 14.25 10.75 -1.86
C ALA A 38 14.17 10.24 -0.41
N PRO A 39 15.27 9.68 0.14
CA PRO A 39 15.33 9.32 1.55
C PRO A 39 14.95 10.50 2.46
N LYS A 40 14.18 10.21 3.52
CA LYS A 40 13.76 11.18 4.56
C LYS A 40 12.89 12.36 4.10
N ILE A 41 12.32 12.32 2.89
CA ILE A 41 11.44 13.40 2.39
C ILE A 41 9.99 13.36 2.94
N GLY A 42 9.64 12.35 3.74
CA GLY A 42 8.31 12.25 4.36
C GLY A 42 7.40 11.14 3.81
N LYS A 43 7.89 10.21 2.99
CA LYS A 43 7.08 9.10 2.45
C LYS A 43 6.35 8.29 3.52
N SER A 44 7.06 7.83 4.55
CA SER A 44 6.47 7.07 5.66
C SER A 44 5.45 7.89 6.46
N TRP A 45 5.64 9.21 6.54
CA TRP A 45 4.66 10.11 7.17
C TRP A 45 3.39 10.22 6.34
N LEU A 46 3.52 10.41 5.02
CA LEU A 46 2.39 10.43 4.10
C LEU A 46 1.65 9.08 4.06
N ALA A 47 2.39 7.97 4.04
CA ALA A 47 1.81 6.63 4.07
C ALA A 47 1.04 6.38 5.37
N LEU A 48 1.61 6.77 6.52
CA LEU A 48 0.94 6.62 7.82
C LEU A 48 -0.29 7.52 7.93
N TRP A 49 -0.20 8.76 7.45
CA TRP A 49 -1.32 9.69 7.38
C TRP A 49 -2.46 9.14 6.52
N LEU A 50 -2.15 8.61 5.33
CA LEU A 50 -3.12 7.96 4.46
C LEU A 50 -3.80 6.77 5.16
N CYS A 51 -3.03 5.94 5.88
CA CYS A 51 -3.58 4.81 6.63
C CYS A 51 -4.56 5.26 7.72
N LEU A 52 -4.25 6.34 8.44
CA LEU A 52 -5.15 6.93 9.44
C LEU A 52 -6.45 7.45 8.79
N CYS A 53 -6.34 8.23 7.70
CA CYS A 53 -7.50 8.75 6.97
C CYS A 53 -8.45 7.62 6.55
N ILE A 54 -7.93 6.56 5.93
CA ILE A 54 -8.74 5.41 5.46
C ILE A 54 -9.33 4.63 6.65
N SER A 55 -8.54 4.38 7.69
CA SER A 55 -8.99 3.62 8.86
C SER A 55 -10.11 4.33 9.64
N GLN A 56 -10.06 5.66 9.69
CA GLN A 56 -11.06 6.50 10.37
C GLN A 56 -12.19 7.00 9.46
N GLY A 57 -12.11 6.75 8.14
CA GLY A 57 -13.05 7.33 7.16
C GLY A 57 -12.98 8.86 7.06
N GLN A 58 -11.82 9.44 7.37
CA GLN A 58 -11.55 10.87 7.25
C GLN A 58 -11.04 11.21 5.85
N PRO A 59 -11.34 12.41 5.33
CA PRO A 59 -10.83 12.81 4.02
C PRO A 59 -9.30 12.91 4.03
N LEU A 60 -8.68 12.53 2.91
CA LEU A 60 -7.28 12.85 2.66
C LEU A 60 -7.24 14.25 2.04
N TRP A 61 -6.92 15.24 2.87
CA TRP A 61 -7.08 16.66 2.52
C TRP A 61 -8.54 16.98 2.18
N ASN A 62 -8.87 17.12 0.89
CA ASN A 62 -10.21 17.41 0.40
C ASN A 62 -10.81 16.25 -0.42
N PHE A 63 -10.12 15.12 -0.50
CA PHE A 63 -10.60 13.93 -1.21
C PHE A 63 -11.27 12.98 -0.23
N ALA A 64 -12.47 12.51 -0.56
CA ALA A 64 -13.16 11.50 0.24
C ALA A 64 -12.38 10.17 0.21
N THR A 65 -12.43 9.42 1.30
CA THR A 65 -11.78 8.13 1.44
C THR A 65 -12.82 7.03 1.60
N THR A 66 -12.54 5.87 1.01
CA THR A 66 -13.31 4.66 1.29
C THR A 66 -12.82 4.07 2.60
N GLN A 67 -13.63 4.14 3.66
CA GLN A 67 -13.26 3.63 4.98
C GLN A 67 -13.02 2.11 4.94
N GLY A 68 -12.01 1.63 5.67
CA GLY A 68 -11.78 0.20 5.87
C GLY A 68 -10.62 -0.11 6.80
N GLU A 69 -10.41 -1.40 7.06
CA GLU A 69 -9.24 -1.87 7.81
C GLU A 69 -7.95 -1.69 6.99
N VAL A 70 -6.84 -1.50 7.67
CA VAL A 70 -5.55 -1.19 7.05
C VAL A 70 -4.44 -2.00 7.71
N LEU A 71 -3.56 -2.58 6.88
CA LEU A 71 -2.32 -3.20 7.31
C LEU A 71 -1.12 -2.36 6.88
N TYR A 72 -0.29 -1.95 7.83
CA TYR A 72 0.97 -1.27 7.58
C TYR A 72 2.15 -2.18 7.97
N LEU A 73 2.89 -2.67 6.97
CA LEU A 73 4.17 -3.35 7.15
C LEU A 73 5.31 -2.30 7.23
N SER A 74 5.70 -1.94 8.45
CA SER A 74 6.68 -0.89 8.75
C SER A 74 8.07 -1.51 9.02
N LEU A 75 8.71 -1.99 7.96
CA LEU A 75 9.84 -2.93 7.99
C LEU A 75 11.21 -2.29 8.28
N GLU A 76 11.26 -0.96 8.43
CA GLU A 76 12.46 -0.21 8.81
C GLU A 76 12.34 0.46 10.18
N ASP A 77 11.24 0.22 10.89
CA ASP A 77 10.84 0.92 12.10
C ASP A 77 10.74 -0.02 13.30
N SER A 78 10.59 0.58 14.49
CA SER A 78 10.23 -0.13 15.71
C SER A 78 8.85 0.29 16.19
N PHE A 79 8.20 -0.53 17.03
CA PHE A 79 6.92 -0.17 17.64
C PHE A 79 6.99 1.14 18.42
N GLN A 80 8.10 1.43 19.10
CA GLN A 80 8.28 2.71 19.81
C GLN A 80 8.28 3.90 18.84
N ARG A 81 8.92 3.76 17.66
CA ARG A 81 8.95 4.82 16.65
C ARG A 81 7.60 5.01 15.97
N ILE A 82 6.87 3.93 15.71
CA ILE A 82 5.48 3.98 15.21
C ILE A 82 4.58 4.67 16.23
N GLN A 83 4.65 4.28 17.51
CA GLN A 83 3.87 4.88 18.58
C GLN A 83 4.10 6.39 18.69
N MET A 84 5.35 6.83 18.67
CA MET A 84 5.69 8.26 18.69
C MET A 84 5.08 9.02 17.50
N ARG A 85 5.15 8.44 16.29
CA ARG A 85 4.52 9.06 15.10
C ARG A 85 3.00 9.10 15.20
N LEU A 86 2.38 8.08 15.78
CA LEU A 86 0.93 8.09 16.01
C LEU A 86 0.55 9.23 16.95
N PHE A 87 1.29 9.44 18.05
CA PHE A 87 1.06 10.57 18.94
C PHE A 87 1.20 11.93 18.25
N ASP A 88 2.12 12.05 17.29
CA ASP A 88 2.29 13.28 16.51
C ASP A 88 1.15 13.50 15.49
N LEU A 89 0.41 12.45 15.09
CA LEU A 89 -0.59 12.51 14.03
C LEU A 89 -2.05 12.44 14.50
N THR A 90 -2.32 11.74 15.60
CA THR A 90 -3.69 11.49 16.07
C THR A 90 -3.73 11.33 17.59
N GLU A 91 -4.81 11.83 18.19
CA GLU A 91 -5.15 11.56 19.59
C GLU A 91 -5.98 10.27 19.74
N ASP A 92 -6.60 9.81 18.65
CA ASP A 92 -7.44 8.62 18.59
C ASP A 92 -6.89 7.62 17.56
N ALA A 93 -6.15 6.62 18.03
CA ALA A 93 -5.60 5.58 17.18
C ALA A 93 -6.68 4.51 16.90
N PRO A 94 -7.12 4.35 15.64
CA PRO A 94 -8.23 3.46 15.32
C PRO A 94 -7.83 1.99 15.50
N PRO A 95 -8.70 1.12 16.04
CA PRO A 95 -8.41 -0.31 16.21
C PRO A 95 -8.34 -1.07 14.87
N THR A 96 -8.75 -0.43 13.77
CA THR A 96 -8.76 -0.97 12.41
C THR A 96 -7.45 -0.71 11.65
N LEU A 97 -6.44 -0.10 12.29
CA LEU A 97 -5.10 0.11 11.73
C LEU A 97 -4.09 -0.83 12.40
N HIS A 98 -3.64 -1.83 11.66
CA HIS A 98 -2.74 -2.88 12.12
C HIS A 98 -1.30 -2.60 11.65
N PHE A 99 -0.32 -2.89 12.52
CA PHE A 99 1.10 -2.72 12.22
C PHE A 99 1.87 -4.02 12.36
N ALA A 100 2.80 -4.26 11.44
CA ALA A 100 3.84 -5.27 11.59
C ALA A 100 5.21 -4.67 11.27
N ILE A 101 6.20 -4.93 12.12
CA ILE A 101 7.59 -4.46 11.93
C ILE A 101 8.50 -5.52 11.30
N MET A 102 7.97 -6.72 11.08
CA MET A 102 8.65 -7.83 10.44
C MET A 102 7.67 -8.53 9.51
N ALA A 103 8.17 -8.95 8.35
CA ALA A 103 7.43 -9.75 7.38
C ALA A 103 8.42 -10.59 6.57
N ASN A 104 7.91 -11.61 5.90
CA ASN A 104 8.66 -12.38 4.93
C ASN A 104 8.98 -11.53 3.68
N THR A 105 9.82 -12.07 2.80
CA THR A 105 10.06 -11.48 1.48
C THR A 105 9.08 -12.07 0.46
N LEU A 106 8.88 -11.39 -0.68
CA LEU A 106 7.98 -11.81 -1.76
C LEU A 106 8.23 -13.26 -2.20
N LYS A 107 9.51 -13.68 -2.25
CA LYS A 107 9.90 -15.05 -2.63
C LYS A 107 9.89 -16.06 -1.48
N ARG A 108 9.51 -15.66 -0.27
CA ARG A 108 9.64 -16.46 0.96
C ARG A 108 8.41 -16.38 1.87
N GLY A 109 7.23 -16.19 1.32
CA GLY A 109 6.00 -16.34 2.10
C GLY A 109 5.26 -15.05 2.44
N LEU A 110 5.63 -13.90 1.86
CA LEU A 110 4.95 -12.63 2.17
C LEU A 110 3.50 -12.64 1.66
N GLU A 111 3.26 -13.18 0.47
CA GLU A 111 1.92 -13.27 -0.12
C GLU A 111 0.98 -14.03 0.81
N GLN A 112 1.42 -15.18 1.33
CA GLN A 112 0.64 -16.00 2.26
C GLN A 112 0.36 -15.28 3.59
N GLN A 113 1.32 -14.49 4.09
CA GLN A 113 1.10 -13.68 5.31
C GLN A 113 0.02 -12.61 5.08
N ILE A 114 0.06 -11.94 3.93
CA ILE A 114 -0.95 -10.94 3.57
C ILE A 114 -2.31 -11.62 3.33
N GLU A 115 -2.37 -12.72 2.59
CA GLU A 115 -3.61 -13.49 2.36
C GLU A 115 -4.24 -13.97 3.66
N GLN A 116 -3.43 -14.47 4.61
CA GLN A 116 -3.91 -14.85 5.92
C GLN A 116 -4.49 -13.65 6.67
N PHE A 117 -3.78 -12.53 6.70
CA PHE A 117 -4.30 -11.30 7.31
C PHE A 117 -5.62 -10.86 6.67
N LEU A 118 -5.72 -10.85 5.34
CA LEU A 118 -6.94 -10.49 4.63
C LEU A 118 -8.11 -11.43 4.91
N THR A 119 -7.82 -12.70 5.22
CA THR A 119 -8.84 -13.68 5.65
C THR A 119 -9.33 -13.40 7.07
N GLU A 120 -8.43 -13.01 7.97
CA GLU A 120 -8.76 -12.66 9.35
C GLU A 120 -9.44 -11.28 9.45
N HIS A 121 -9.13 -10.39 8.50
CA HIS A 121 -9.55 -8.98 8.43
C HIS A 121 -10.24 -8.67 7.08
N PRO A 122 -11.44 -9.22 6.81
CA PRO A 122 -12.08 -9.13 5.49
C PRO A 122 -12.52 -7.71 5.10
N ALA A 123 -12.55 -6.77 6.04
CA ALA A 123 -12.84 -5.36 5.77
C ALA A 123 -11.59 -4.56 5.33
N THR A 124 -10.44 -5.22 5.13
CA THR A 124 -9.20 -4.55 4.72
C THR A 124 -9.33 -3.89 3.35
N LYS A 125 -8.98 -2.60 3.28
CA LYS A 125 -9.01 -1.79 2.03
C LYS A 125 -7.63 -1.32 1.59
N LEU A 126 -6.64 -1.35 2.49
CA LEU A 126 -5.28 -0.93 2.17
C LEU A 126 -4.25 -1.82 2.86
N VAL A 127 -3.23 -2.24 2.10
CA VAL A 127 -1.99 -2.82 2.61
C VAL A 127 -0.83 -1.93 2.17
N VAL A 128 -0.06 -1.42 3.13
CA VAL A 128 1.16 -0.64 2.90
C VAL A 128 2.39 -1.47 3.19
N ILE A 129 3.36 -1.44 2.29
CA ILE A 129 4.68 -2.05 2.47
C ILE A 129 5.75 -0.96 2.47
N ASP A 130 6.24 -0.60 3.66
CA ASP A 130 7.27 0.41 3.84
C ASP A 130 8.55 -0.25 4.39
N THR A 131 9.52 -0.64 3.56
CA THR A 131 9.70 -0.30 2.15
C THR A 131 9.65 -1.54 1.25
N LEU A 132 9.34 -1.33 -0.04
CA LEU A 132 9.44 -2.37 -1.08
C LEU A 132 10.83 -3.04 -1.12
N GLN A 133 11.90 -2.28 -0.84
CA GLN A 133 13.26 -2.80 -0.80
C GLN A 133 13.44 -3.92 0.22
N ARG A 134 12.77 -3.85 1.38
CA ARG A 134 12.84 -4.89 2.42
C ARG A 134 12.19 -6.21 1.99
N VAL A 135 11.16 -6.16 1.14
CA VAL A 135 10.42 -7.38 0.74
C VAL A 135 10.88 -7.99 -0.57
N ARG A 136 11.63 -7.28 -1.42
CA ARG A 136 12.16 -7.82 -2.70
C ARG A 136 13.17 -8.96 -2.50
N GLY A 137 13.77 -9.08 -1.32
CA GLY A 137 14.79 -10.08 -0.99
C GLY A 137 16.21 -9.62 -1.32
N THR A 138 17.18 -10.05 -0.52
CA THR A 138 18.59 -9.63 -0.63
C THR A 138 19.27 -10.24 -1.85
N GLY A 139 19.42 -9.47 -2.93
CA GLY A 139 20.62 -9.55 -3.75
C GLY A 139 21.66 -8.64 -3.12
N SER A 140 22.63 -9.22 -2.40
CA SER A 140 23.84 -8.59 -1.80
C SER A 140 23.78 -7.09 -1.48
N ASP A 141 23.88 -6.76 -0.18
CA ASP A 141 23.82 -5.44 0.47
C ASP A 141 24.68 -4.28 -0.09
N SER A 142 25.35 -4.42 -1.23
CA SER A 142 26.25 -3.41 -1.77
C SER A 142 25.73 -2.62 -2.97
N ASN A 143 24.57 -2.92 -3.57
CA ASN A 143 24.15 -2.19 -4.79
C ASN A 143 22.62 -2.10 -5.04
N LEU A 144 21.82 -1.91 -4.00
CA LEU A 144 20.35 -1.86 -4.12
C LEU A 144 19.82 -0.67 -4.94
N TYR A 145 20.53 0.46 -4.98
CA TYR A 145 20.19 1.60 -5.86
C TYR A 145 20.64 1.40 -7.32
N ALA A 146 21.72 0.64 -7.54
CA ALA A 146 22.24 0.39 -8.88
C ALA A 146 21.37 -0.60 -9.66
N ASN A 147 20.70 -1.51 -8.95
CA ASN A 147 19.80 -2.49 -9.55
C ASN A 147 18.48 -1.90 -10.07
N ASP A 148 18.06 -0.72 -9.58
CA ASP A 148 16.84 -0.05 -10.08
C ASP A 148 17.00 0.54 -11.49
N TYR A 149 18.22 0.53 -12.06
CA TYR A 149 18.53 0.94 -13.43
C TYR A 149 18.92 -0.23 -14.35
N GLN A 150 18.84 -1.48 -13.88
CA GLN A 150 19.35 -2.65 -14.60
C GLN A 150 18.29 -3.57 -15.23
N ASP A 151 16.99 -3.26 -15.09
CA ASP A 151 15.90 -3.96 -15.79
C ASP A 151 15.17 -3.04 -16.78
#